data_AF-A0A7S1Q6T5-F1
#
_entry.id   AF-A0A7S1Q6T5-F1
#
_cell.length_a   1.000
_cell.length_b   1.000
_cell.length_c   1.000
_cell.angle_alpha   90.00
_cell.angle_beta   90.00
_cell.angle_gamma   90.00
#
_symmetry.space_group_name_H-M   'P 1'
#
loop_
_entity.id
_entity.type
_entity.pdbx_description
1 polymer ?
#
loop_
_entity_poly.entity_id
_entity_poly.type
_entity_poly.pdbx_seq_one_letter_code
_entity_poly.pdbx_strand_id
1 'polypeptide(L)'
;QGPLPTTLIIWNFPAPLTPAHVLEVWPADGCMDYIEIPYDASEMRFKGFIIANFMTPDLAQAFQRDWNMQVTSGWHHEPLDIRPARFQGLRHLLVRYKNKDIERLRRRGHLPLLFDSDGRRMNTAAELRLRFPP
;
A
#
# COMPACT_ATOMS: atom_id res chain seq x y z
N GLN A 1 -5.79 -18.84 -17.61
CA GLN A 1 -5.54 -18.35 -16.23
C GLN A 1 -4.70 -17.09 -16.36
N GLY A 2 -5.12 -15.97 -15.76
CA GLY A 2 -4.31 -14.74 -15.75
C GLY A 2 -3.12 -14.88 -14.81
N PRO A 3 -2.13 -13.97 -14.88
CA PRO A 3 -1.03 -13.95 -13.93
C PRO A 3 -1.56 -13.79 -12.50
N LEU A 4 -0.93 -14.47 -11.54
CA LEU A 4 -1.31 -14.39 -10.13
C LEU A 4 -1.08 -12.95 -9.60
N PRO A 5 -2.00 -12.43 -8.78
CA PRO A 5 -1.93 -11.04 -8.33
C PRO A 5 -0.83 -10.82 -7.29
N THR A 6 -0.15 -9.69 -7.37
CA THR A 6 0.80 -9.20 -6.36
C THR A 6 0.27 -8.01 -5.58
N THR A 7 -0.78 -7.34 -6.06
CA THR A 7 -1.36 -6.16 -5.43
C THR A 7 -2.69 -6.49 -4.79
N LEU A 8 -2.83 -6.13 -3.52
CA LEU A 8 -4.05 -6.31 -2.73
C LEU A 8 -4.62 -4.95 -2.32
N ILE A 9 -5.95 -4.91 -2.19
CA ILE A 9 -6.67 -3.85 -1.49
C ILE A 9 -7.19 -4.43 -0.19
N ILE A 10 -6.99 -3.70 0.90
CA ILE A 10 -7.33 -4.12 2.25
C ILE A 10 -8.27 -3.08 2.87
N TRP A 11 -9.49 -3.51 3.17
CA TRP A 11 -10.51 -2.71 3.86
C TRP A 11 -10.60 -3.11 5.33
N ASN A 12 -11.32 -2.28 6.10
CA ASN A 12 -11.64 -2.51 7.50
C ASN A 12 -10.41 -2.57 8.42
N PHE A 13 -9.31 -1.93 8.01
CA PHE A 13 -8.14 -1.81 8.87
C PHE A 13 -8.44 -0.92 10.08
N PRO A 14 -7.99 -1.28 11.29
CA PRO A 14 -8.27 -0.51 12.51
C PRO A 14 -7.81 0.94 12.44
N ALA A 15 -8.60 1.81 13.09
CA ALA A 15 -8.16 3.15 13.40
C ALA A 15 -7.05 3.13 14.49
N PRO A 16 -6.02 3.99 14.37
CA PRO A 16 -5.85 5.03 13.35
C PRO A 16 -5.23 4.49 12.05
N LEU A 17 -5.87 4.76 10.91
CA LEU A 17 -5.34 4.38 9.60
C LEU A 17 -4.20 5.32 9.18
N THR A 18 -2.99 5.02 9.65
CA THR A 18 -1.77 5.78 9.36
C THR A 18 -0.65 4.86 8.89
N PRO A 19 0.33 5.34 8.11
CA PRO A 19 1.42 4.48 7.65
C PRO A 19 2.24 3.88 8.81
N ALA A 20 2.42 4.63 9.90
CA ALA A 20 3.13 4.12 11.08
C ALA A 20 2.37 2.95 11.72
N HIS A 21 1.06 3.10 11.94
CA HIS A 21 0.24 2.04 12.53
C HIS A 21 0.16 0.79 11.64
N VAL A 22 0.09 0.97 10.32
CA VAL A 22 0.15 -0.16 9.37
C VAL A 22 1.47 -0.92 9.51
N LEU A 23 2.59 -0.23 9.68
CA LEU A 23 3.90 -0.87 9.84
C LEU A 23 4.13 -1.52 11.21
N GLU A 24 3.39 -1.11 12.24
CA GLU A 24 3.39 -1.80 13.54
C GLU A 24 2.71 -3.18 13.44
N VAL A 25 1.63 -3.27 12.64
CA VAL A 25 0.86 -4.51 12.44
C VAL A 25 1.52 -5.40 11.39
N TRP A 26 1.97 -4.81 10.27
CA TRP A 26 2.60 -5.50 9.14
C TRP A 26 3.98 -4.89 8.87
N PRO A 27 5.02 -5.36 9.58
CA PRO A 27 6.36 -4.84 9.41
C PRO A 27 6.86 -5.07 7.98
N ALA A 28 7.71 -4.15 7.50
CA ALA A 28 8.41 -4.31 6.22
C ALA A 28 9.57 -5.30 6.38
N ASP A 29 9.24 -6.58 6.33
CA ASP A 29 10.14 -7.73 6.50
C ASP A 29 10.66 -8.30 5.17
N GLY A 30 10.55 -7.53 4.09
CA GLY A 30 10.89 -7.95 2.73
C GLY A 30 9.72 -8.58 1.96
N CYS A 31 8.53 -8.77 2.57
CA CYS A 31 7.38 -9.33 1.86
C CYS A 31 6.70 -8.32 0.92
N MET A 32 6.69 -7.04 1.29
CA MET A 32 6.01 -5.95 0.57
C MET A 32 7.00 -4.95 0.00
N ASP A 33 6.73 -4.45 -1.21
CA ASP A 33 7.50 -3.37 -1.86
C ASP A 33 6.72 -2.04 -1.91
N TYR A 34 5.42 -2.07 -1.59
CA TYR A 34 4.53 -0.91 -1.67
C TYR A 34 3.44 -0.93 -0.61
N ILE A 35 3.19 0.20 0.05
CA ILE A 35 2.00 0.42 0.88
C ILE A 35 1.47 1.85 0.64
N GLU A 36 0.19 2.03 0.31
CA GLU A 36 -0.44 3.35 0.17
C GLU A 36 -1.75 3.38 0.95
N ILE A 37 -1.98 4.49 1.65
CA ILE A 37 -3.29 4.86 2.18
C ILE A 37 -3.80 5.99 1.29
N PRO A 38 -4.70 5.73 0.33
CA PRO A 38 -5.09 6.74 -0.64
C PRO A 38 -5.79 7.92 0.05
N TYR A 39 -5.29 9.11 -0.21
CA TYR A 39 -5.91 10.36 0.22
C TYR A 39 -6.68 10.98 -0.94
N ASP A 40 -7.96 11.27 -0.72
CA ASP A 40 -8.75 12.06 -1.64
C ASP A 40 -8.55 13.55 -1.34
N ALA A 41 -7.97 14.26 -2.30
CA ALA A 41 -7.74 15.69 -2.19
C ALA A 41 -9.01 16.52 -2.39
N SER A 42 -10.03 16.02 -3.11
CA SER A 42 -11.29 16.74 -3.29
C SER A 42 -12.18 16.63 -2.04
N GLU A 43 -12.24 15.43 -1.45
CA GLU A 43 -13.02 15.16 -0.23
C GLU A 43 -12.24 15.45 1.07
N MET A 44 -10.95 15.79 0.96
CA MET A 44 -10.03 16.05 2.08
C MET A 44 -10.00 14.92 3.13
N ARG A 45 -10.05 13.66 2.70
CA ARG A 45 -10.07 12.50 3.58
C ARG A 45 -9.34 11.30 3.01
N PHE A 46 -8.87 10.40 3.87
CA PHE A 46 -8.42 9.08 3.44
C PHE A 46 -9.59 8.22 2.99
N LYS A 47 -9.37 7.37 1.99
CA LYS A 47 -10.41 6.51 1.41
C LYS A 47 -10.79 5.30 2.28
N GLY A 48 -10.14 5.12 3.44
CA GLY A 48 -10.50 4.07 4.40
C GLY A 48 -10.02 2.67 4.01
N PHE A 49 -9.08 2.55 3.07
CA PHE A 49 -8.48 1.28 2.67
C PHE A 49 -6.98 1.46 2.41
N ILE A 50 -6.27 0.33 2.38
CA ILE A 50 -4.84 0.24 2.10
C ILE A 50 -4.66 -0.45 0.76
N ILE A 51 -3.69 0.01 -0.03
CA ILE A 51 -3.18 -0.70 -1.21
C ILE A 51 -1.80 -1.22 -0.84
N ALA A 52 -1.59 -2.53 -0.92
CA ALA A 52 -0.28 -3.14 -0.70
C ALA A 52 0.16 -3.91 -1.96
N ASN A 53 1.44 -3.82 -2.31
CA ASN A 53 2.04 -4.70 -3.31
C ASN A 53 3.13 -5.56 -2.66
N PHE A 54 3.15 -6.83 -3.07
CA PHE A 54 4.05 -7.86 -2.59
C PHE A 54 5.10 -8.18 -3.65
N MET A 55 6.27 -8.63 -3.19
CA MET A 55 7.39 -8.97 -4.08
C MET A 55 7.04 -10.11 -5.04
N THR A 56 6.23 -11.07 -4.58
CA THR A 56 5.79 -12.22 -5.36
C THR A 56 4.29 -12.50 -5.14
N PRO A 57 3.63 -13.20 -6.07
CA PRO A 57 2.23 -13.58 -5.88
C PRO A 57 2.03 -14.55 -4.72
N ASP A 58 3.02 -15.40 -4.42
CA ASP A 58 2.96 -16.35 -3.30
C ASP A 58 2.91 -15.62 -1.95
N LEU A 59 3.68 -14.53 -1.82
CA LEU A 59 3.66 -13.67 -0.63
C LEU A 59 2.32 -12.93 -0.49
N ALA A 60 1.75 -12.43 -1.60
CA ALA A 60 0.41 -11.84 -1.58
C ALA A 60 -0.66 -12.86 -1.17
N GLN A 61 -0.60 -14.08 -1.72
CA GLN A 61 -1.55 -15.13 -1.39
C GLN A 61 -1.40 -15.59 0.07
N ALA A 62 -0.17 -15.72 0.56
CA ALA A 62 0.09 -16.05 1.95
C ALA A 62 -0.50 -14.97 2.88
N PHE A 63 -0.18 -13.70 2.62
CA PHE A 63 -0.73 -12.59 3.38
C PHE A 63 -2.27 -12.58 3.36
N GLN A 64 -2.88 -12.74 2.19
CA GLN A 64 -4.33 -12.79 2.08
C GLN A 64 -4.91 -13.95 2.88
N ARG A 65 -4.36 -15.15 2.77
CA ARG A 65 -4.84 -16.33 3.51
C ARG A 65 -4.72 -16.12 5.01
N ASP A 66 -3.60 -15.55 5.45
CA ASP A 66 -3.29 -15.46 6.87
C ASP A 66 -4.09 -14.33 7.54
N TRP A 67 -4.33 -13.21 6.85
CA TRP A 67 -4.98 -12.02 7.43
C TRP A 67 -6.43 -11.78 7.03
N ASN A 68 -6.89 -12.29 5.89
CA ASN A 68 -8.26 -12.05 5.45
C ASN A 68 -9.25 -12.67 6.44
N MET A 69 -10.36 -11.97 6.68
CA MET A 69 -11.38 -12.33 7.67
C MET A 69 -10.92 -12.31 9.13
N GLN A 70 -9.66 -11.94 9.43
CA GLN A 70 -9.25 -11.74 10.81
C GLN A 70 -9.89 -10.48 11.39
N VAL A 71 -10.32 -10.58 12.65
CA VAL A 71 -10.72 -9.41 13.45
C VAL A 71 -9.48 -8.98 14.23
N THR A 72 -8.86 -7.91 13.78
CA THR A 72 -7.74 -7.27 14.48
C THR A 72 -8.25 -6.65 15.78
N SER A 73 -7.57 -6.89 16.90
CA SER A 73 -7.93 -6.31 18.20
C SER A 73 -7.89 -4.78 18.14
N GLY A 74 -9.04 -4.12 18.29
CA GLY A 74 -9.17 -2.65 18.22
C GLY A 74 -10.64 -2.20 18.28
N TRP A 75 -10.88 -0.91 18.01
CA TRP A 75 -12.21 -0.27 18.04
C TRP A 75 -13.13 -0.67 16.86
N HIS A 76 -12.57 -1.32 15.83
CA HIS A 76 -13.32 -1.82 14.68
C HIS A 76 -13.54 -3.33 14.84
N HIS A 77 -14.81 -3.75 14.82
CA HIS A 77 -15.21 -5.16 14.94
C HIS A 77 -15.39 -5.84 13.58
N GLU A 78 -15.21 -5.10 12.48
CA GLU A 78 -15.35 -5.66 11.14
C GLU A 78 -14.09 -6.47 10.80
N PRO A 79 -14.24 -7.67 10.23
CA PRO A 79 -13.12 -8.44 9.75
C PRO A 79 -12.41 -7.71 8.62
N LEU A 80 -11.08 -7.88 8.54
CA LEU A 80 -10.30 -7.43 7.39
C LEU A 80 -10.88 -8.05 6.11
N ASP A 81 -11.13 -7.22 5.11
CA ASP A 81 -11.54 -7.65 3.78
C ASP A 81 -10.37 -7.38 2.82
N ILE A 82 -9.72 -8.45 2.37
CA ILE A 82 -8.51 -8.39 1.55
C ILE A 82 -8.81 -9.04 0.21
N ARG A 83 -8.68 -8.26 -0.87
CA ARG A 83 -8.97 -8.73 -2.23
C ARG A 83 -7.88 -8.33 -3.21
N PRO A 84 -7.67 -9.09 -4.30
CA PRO A 84 -6.83 -8.64 -5.40
C PRO A 84 -7.30 -7.29 -5.95
N ALA A 85 -6.36 -6.36 -6.12
CA ALA A 85 -6.62 -5.08 -6.74
C ALA A 85 -6.95 -5.24 -8.23
N ARG A 86 -7.78 -4.35 -8.80
CA ARG A 86 -8.04 -4.33 -10.25
C ARG A 86 -6.81 -3.91 -11.07
N PHE A 87 -5.93 -3.14 -10.47
CA PHE A 87 -4.62 -2.77 -11.00
C PHE A 87 -3.56 -3.62 -10.31
N GLN A 88 -2.59 -4.14 -11.06
CA GLN A 88 -1.60 -5.10 -10.54
C GLN A 88 -0.17 -4.64 -10.82
N GLY A 89 0.70 -4.89 -9.84
CA GLY A 89 2.13 -4.67 -9.89
C GLY A 89 2.58 -3.25 -9.53
N LEU A 90 3.74 -3.16 -8.89
CA LEU A 90 4.40 -1.92 -8.48
C LEU A 90 4.48 -0.89 -9.62
N ARG A 91 4.85 -1.31 -10.83
CA ARG A 91 4.96 -0.40 -11.98
C ARG A 91 3.64 0.32 -12.27
N HIS A 92 2.51 -0.40 -12.23
CA HIS A 92 1.19 0.19 -12.48
C HIS A 92 0.84 1.19 -11.39
N LEU A 93 1.16 0.87 -10.13
CA LEU A 93 0.93 1.75 -8.99
C LEU A 93 1.72 3.06 -9.12
N LEU A 94 3.01 2.97 -9.46
CA LEU A 94 3.88 4.14 -9.59
C LEU A 94 3.48 5.07 -10.75
N VAL A 95 2.98 4.53 -11.87
CA VAL A 95 2.50 5.34 -13.01
C VAL A 95 1.39 6.33 -12.62
N ARG A 96 0.61 6.04 -11.57
CA ARG A 96 -0.41 6.97 -11.03
C ARG A 96 0.17 8.29 -10.52
N TYR A 97 1.49 8.39 -10.37
CA TYR A 97 2.19 9.59 -9.90
C TYR A 97 2.89 10.38 -11.01
N LYS A 98 2.93 9.87 -12.25
CA LYS A 98 3.70 10.48 -13.37
C LYS A 98 3.42 11.98 -13.58
N ASN A 99 2.17 12.41 -13.43
CA ASN A 99 1.76 13.80 -13.66
C ASN A 99 1.34 14.52 -12.36
N LYS A 100 1.72 14.00 -11.19
CA LYS A 100 1.36 14.58 -9.90
C LYS A 100 2.48 15.47 -9.35
N ASP A 101 2.11 16.50 -8.61
CA ASP A 101 3.06 17.31 -7.84
C ASP A 101 3.62 16.50 -6.66
N ILE A 102 4.75 15.83 -6.90
CA ILE A 102 5.42 14.94 -5.94
C ILE A 102 5.83 15.68 -4.68
N GLU A 103 6.29 16.93 -4.79
CA GLU A 103 6.72 17.71 -3.62
C GLU A 103 5.55 18.13 -2.74
N ARG A 104 4.40 18.49 -3.34
CA ARG A 104 3.18 18.74 -2.59
C ARG A 104 2.69 17.48 -1.89
N LEU A 105 2.71 16.32 -2.56
CA LEU A 105 2.32 15.05 -1.93
C LEU A 105 3.25 14.66 -0.79
N ARG A 106 4.56 14.85 -0.98
CA ARG A 106 5.59 14.58 0.04
C ARG A 106 5.37 15.43 1.29
N ARG A 107 5.21 16.75 1.13
CA ARG A 107 4.98 17.68 2.25
C ARG A 107 3.70 17.36 3.04
N ARG A 108 2.71 16.75 2.39
CA ARG A 108 1.46 16.34 3.03
C ARG A 108 1.51 14.91 3.60
N GLY A 109 2.58 14.15 3.40
CA GLY A 109 2.67 12.77 3.85
C GLY A 109 1.76 11.80 3.08
N HIS A 110 1.38 12.15 1.84
CA HIS A 110 0.47 11.35 1.01
C HIS A 110 1.19 10.53 -0.07
N LEU A 111 2.52 10.48 -0.02
CA LEU A 111 3.29 9.58 -0.87
C LEU A 111 3.19 8.15 -0.36
N PRO A 112 3.21 7.17 -1.27
CA PRO A 112 3.20 5.79 -0.88
C PRO A 112 4.50 5.42 -0.19
N LEU A 113 4.41 4.35 0.55
CA LEU A 113 5.52 3.68 1.15
C LEU A 113 6.19 2.74 0.13
N LEU A 114 7.50 2.90 -0.11
CA LEU A 114 8.32 1.96 -0.90
C LEU A 114 9.38 1.27 -0.04
N PHE A 115 9.65 0.00 -0.36
CA PHE A 115 10.64 -0.84 0.28
C PHE A 115 11.46 -1.61 -0.75
N ASP A 116 12.73 -1.87 -0.44
CA ASP A 116 13.59 -2.77 -1.22
C ASP A 116 13.36 -4.24 -0.84
N SER A 117 14.08 -5.16 -1.50
CA SER A 117 14.00 -6.61 -1.24
C SER A 117 14.41 -7.01 0.18
N ASP A 118 15.17 -6.16 0.87
CA ASP A 118 15.61 -6.38 2.26
C ASP A 118 14.63 -5.73 3.26
N GLY A 119 13.49 -5.21 2.79
CA GLY A 119 12.50 -4.50 3.60
C GLY A 119 12.93 -3.09 3.99
N ARG A 120 14.04 -2.57 3.46
CA ARG A 120 14.52 -1.23 3.80
C ARG A 120 13.68 -0.16 3.14
N ARG A 121 13.37 0.86 3.93
CA ARG A 121 12.61 2.03 3.51
C ARG A 121 13.33 2.81 2.40
N MET A 122 12.69 2.96 1.24
CA MET A 122 13.22 3.77 0.13
C MET A 122 12.71 5.22 0.16
N ASN A 123 13.44 6.12 -0.51
CA ASN A 123 12.98 7.49 -0.75
C ASN A 123 12.01 7.53 -1.94
N THR A 124 10.71 7.43 -1.67
CA THR A 124 9.65 7.42 -2.68
C THR A 124 9.73 8.60 -3.66
N ALA A 125 10.05 9.81 -3.19
CA ALA A 125 10.09 10.99 -4.04
C ALA A 125 11.30 10.96 -4.99
N ALA A 126 12.41 10.36 -4.58
CA ALA A 126 13.56 10.15 -5.46
C ALA A 126 13.27 9.06 -6.51
N GLU A 127 12.69 7.94 -6.08
CA GLU A 127 12.28 6.84 -6.97
C GLU A 127 11.31 7.29 -8.06
N LEU A 128 10.31 8.10 -7.70
CA LEU A 128 9.33 8.61 -8.67
C LEU A 128 9.99 9.54 -9.70
N ARG A 129 10.95 10.38 -9.30
CA ARG A 129 11.69 11.26 -10.23
C ARG A 129 12.59 10.49 -11.17
N LEU A 130 13.25 9.44 -10.68
CA LEU A 130 14.12 8.60 -11.50
C LEU A 130 13.31 7.90 -12.61
N ARG A 131 12.10 7.45 -12.29
CA ARG A 131 11.21 6.72 -13.22
C ARG A 131 10.40 7.63 -14.13
N PHE A 132 10.04 8.81 -13.65
CA PHE A 132 9.23 9.79 -14.35
C PHE A 132 9.92 11.16 -14.29
N PRO A 133 10.97 11.37 -15.11
CA PRO A 133 11.58 12.69 -15.24
C PRO A 133 10.55 13.70 -15.76
N PRO A 134 10.73 15.00 -15.44
CA PRO A 134 9.84 16.08 -15.87
C PRO A 134 9.76 16.21 -17.40
#